data_AF-A0A965MF36-F1
#
_entry.id   AF-A0A965MF36-F1
#
_cell.length_a   1.000
_cell.length_b   1.000
_cell.length_c   1.000
_cell.angle_alpha   90.00
_cell.angle_beta   90.00
_cell.angle_gamma   90.00
#
_symmetry.space_group_name_H-M   'P 1'
#
loop_
_entity.id
_entity.type
_entity.pdbx_description
1 polymer ?
#
loop_
_entity_poly.entity_id
_entity_poly.type
_entity_poly.pdbx_seq_one_letter_code
_entity_poly.pdbx_strand_id
1 'polypeptide(L)' 'MHILFLTDNFPPESNAPANRTYDHAIQWVAAGHEVTVITCAPNFPEGRLFKGYQNKLRQV' A
#
# COMPACT_ATOMS: atom_id res chain seq x y z
N MET A 1 10.74 0.57 -16.45
CA MET A 1 10.40 -0.81 -16.03
C MET A 1 9.03 -0.80 -15.38
N HIS A 2 8.37 -1.95 -15.28
CA HIS A 2 7.15 -2.11 -14.50
C HIS A 2 7.48 -2.89 -13.23
N ILE A 3 7.29 -2.26 -12.07
CA ILE A 3 7.62 -2.80 -10.75
C ILE A 3 6.32 -3.16 -10.05
N LEU A 4 6.10 -4.45 -9.81
CA LEU A 4 5.02 -4.92 -8.95
C LEU A 4 5.56 -5.11 -7.52
N PHE A 5 4.98 -4.40 -6.56
CA PHE A 5 5.32 -4.52 -5.15
C PHE A 5 4.13 -5.13 -4.37
N LEU A 6 4.35 -6.31 -3.77
CA LEU A 6 3.36 -6.98 -2.93
C LEU A 6 3.73 -6.75 -1.46
N THR A 7 2.83 -6.14 -0.69
CA THR A 7 3.09 -5.75 0.71
C THR A 7 1.85 -5.92 1.57
N ASP A 8 2.02 -6.24 2.84
CA ASP A 8 0.95 -6.28 3.82
C ASP A 8 0.45 -4.88 4.21
N ASN A 9 1.37 -3.92 4.28
CA ASN A 9 1.08 -2.56 4.69
C ASN A 9 1.42 -1.52 3.63
N PHE A 10 0.57 -0.50 3.55
CA PHE A 10 0.73 0.68 2.71
C PHE A 10 -0.07 1.85 3.31
N PRO A 11 0.18 3.12 2.92
CA PRO A 11 -0.68 4.22 3.35
C PRO A 11 -2.16 3.90 3.10
N PRO A 12 -3.04 4.21 4.06
CA PRO A 12 -2.91 5.16 5.17
C PRO A 12 -2.22 4.65 6.45
N GLU A 13 -1.74 3.41 6.48
CA GLU A 13 -1.04 2.90 7.66
C GLU A 13 0.28 3.64 7.87
N SER A 14 0.62 3.94 9.14
CA SER A 14 1.78 4.77 9.49
C SER A 14 2.96 3.98 10.06
N ASN A 15 3.00 2.67 9.82
CA ASN A 15 4.07 1.82 10.30
C ASN A 15 5.31 1.88 9.39
N ALA A 16 6.44 1.40 9.91
CA ALA A 16 7.71 1.42 9.19
C ALA A 16 7.68 0.76 7.78
N PRO A 17 7.00 -0.39 7.55
CA PRO A 17 6.90 -0.94 6.20
C PRO A 17 6.04 -0.07 5.26
N ALA A 18 4.89 0.44 5.71
CA ALA A 18 4.05 1.31 4.86
C ALA A 18 4.81 2.56 4.39
N ASN A 19 5.47 3.26 5.32
CA ASN A 19 6.21 4.49 5.01
C ASN A 19 7.38 4.22 4.05
N ARG A 20 8.21 3.20 4.33
CA ARG A 20 9.37 2.89 3.47
C ARG A 20 8.96 2.45 2.07
N THR A 21 7.92 1.62 1.96
CA THR A 21 7.42 1.19 0.65
C THR A 21 6.86 2.36 -0.13
N TYR A 22 6.13 3.26 0.53
CA TYR A 22 5.64 4.49 -0.10
C TYR A 22 6.79 5.37 -0.60
N ASP A 23 7.78 5.65 0.25
CA ASP A 23 8.93 6.48 -0.11
C ASP A 23 9.70 5.88 -1.30
N HIS A 24 9.95 4.57 -1.31
CA HIS A 24 10.58 3.90 -2.45
C HIS A 24 9.72 3.97 -3.71
N ALA A 25 8.41 3.75 -3.61
CA ALA A 25 7.50 3.85 -4.75
C ALA A 25 7.54 5.25 -5.38
N ILE A 26 7.55 6.30 -4.56
CA ILE A 26 7.69 7.69 -5.03
C ILE A 26 9.03 7.88 -5.77
N GLN A 27 10.14 7.40 -5.20
CA GLN A 27 11.45 7.52 -5.86
C GLN A 27 11.51 6.76 -7.19
N TRP A 28 10.92 5.57 -7.28
CA TRP A 28 10.87 4.80 -8.53
C TRP A 28 10.00 5.45 -9.59
N VAL A 29 8.85 6.00 -9.21
CA VAL A 29 8.01 6.79 -10.11
C VAL A 29 8.77 8.02 -10.61
N ALA A 30 9.47 8.74 -9.73
CA ALA A 30 10.31 9.88 -10.10
C ALA A 30 11.45 9.49 -11.06
N ALA A 31 11.98 8.27 -10.93
CA ALA A 31 12.95 7.70 -11.85
C ALA A 31 12.36 7.21 -13.19
N GLY A 32 11.06 7.42 -13.44
CA GLY A 32 10.38 7.04 -14.68
C GLY A 32 9.97 5.57 -14.74
N HIS A 33 9.77 4.91 -13.60
CA HIS A 33 9.23 3.55 -13.55
C HIS A 33 7.72 3.56 -13.32
N GLU A 34 7.04 2.59 -13.92
CA GLU A 34 5.66 2.28 -13.57
C GLU A 34 5.68 1.40 -12.32
N VAL A 35 4.95 1.78 -11.29
CA VAL A 35 4.89 1.05 -10.01
C VAL A 35 3.45 0.68 -9.73
N THR A 36 3.21 -0.62 -9.54
CA THR A 36 1.93 -1.16 -9.05
C THR A 36 2.14 -1.73 -7.67
N VAL A 37 1.39 -1.25 -6.69
CA VAL A 37 1.41 -1.79 -5.32
C VAL A 37 0.14 -2.57 -5.09
N ILE A 38 0.26 -3.84 -4.70
CA ILE A 38 -0.84 -4.66 -4.22
C ILE A 38 -0.69 -4.81 -2.72
N THR A 39 -1.74 -4.46 -1.99
CA THR A 39 -1.76 -4.50 -0.53
C THR A 39 -3.12 -4.89 0.02
N CYS A 40 -3.18 -5.12 1.33
CA CYS A 40 -4.39 -5.44 2.07
C CYS A 40 -5.22 -4.18 2.37
N ALA A 41 -6.46 -4.37 2.81
CA ALA A 41 -7.23 -3.28 3.38
C ALA A 41 -6.55 -2.85 4.72
N PRO A 42 -6.23 -1.55 4.89
CA PRO A 42 -5.42 -1.05 5.99
C PRO A 42 -6.13 -1.25 7.32
N ASN A 43 -5.42 -1.75 8.33
CA ASN A 43 -5.98 -2.01 9.66
C ASN A 43 -5.01 -1.86 10.83
N PHE A 44 -3.72 -1.60 10.59
CA PHE A 44 -2.70 -1.43 11.61
C PHE A 44 -2.71 -0.01 12.21
N PRO A 45 -2.46 0.16 13.54
CA PRO A 45 -2.21 -0.86 14.56
C PRO A 45 -3.45 -1.40 15.27
N GLU A 46 -4.61 -0.76 15.13
CA GLU A 46 -5.79 -1.04 15.96
C GLU A 46 -6.49 -2.35 15.60
N GLY A 47 -6.09 -3.01 14.52
CA GLY A 47 -6.72 -4.20 13.97
C GLY A 47 -8.11 -3.92 13.39
N ARG A 48 -8.44 -2.65 13.14
CA ARG A 48 -9.73 -2.19 12.60
C ARG A 48 -9.50 -1.46 11.30
N LEU A 49 -10.37 -1.72 10.31
CA LEU A 49 -10.27 -1.08 9.00
C LEU A 49 -10.35 0.45 9.14
N PHE A 50 -9.50 1.15 8.40
CA PHE A 50 -9.57 2.61 8.31
C PHE A 50 -10.91 3.05 7.71
N LYS A 51 -11.33 4.28 8.04
CA LYS A 51 -12.59 4.84 7.53
C LYS A 51 -12.63 4.81 6.01
N GLY A 52 -13.71 4.26 5.45
CA GLY A 52 -13.92 4.12 4.00
C GLY A 52 -13.46 2.78 3.42
N TYR A 53 -12.72 1.97 4.19
CA TYR A 53 -12.31 0.63 3.79
C TYR A 53 -13.30 -0.43 4.28
N GLN A 54 -13.53 -1.45 3.46
CA GLN A 54 -14.40 -2.58 3.75
C GLN A 54 -13.85 -3.83 3.07
N ASN A 55 -13.78 -4.94 3.80
CA ASN A 55 -13.49 -6.25 3.20
C ASN A 55 -14.76 -6.82 2.57
N LYS A 56 -14.64 -7.30 1.33
CA LYS A 56 -15.69 -8.03 0.61
C LYS A 56 -15.05 -9.21 -0.10
N LEU A 57 -15.82 -10.27 -0.36
CA LEU A 57 -15.34 -11.42 -1.14
C LEU A 57 -14.85 -11.03 -2.54
N ARG A 58 -15.41 -9.95 -3.09
CA ARG A 58 -14.98 -9.33 -4.34
C ARG A 58 -15.26 -7.83 -4.28
N GLN A 59 -14.30 -7.02 -4.71
CA GLN A 59 -14.47 -5.60 -5.00
C GLN A 59 -14.26 -5.43 -6.51
N VAL A 60 -15.25 -4.85 -7.19
CA VAL A 60 -15.26 -4.50 -8.62
C VAL A 60 -15.60 -3.04 -8.77
#